data_AF-W1YE07-F1
#
_entry.id   AF-W1YE07-F1
#
_cell.length_a   1.000
_cell.length_b   1.000
_cell.length_c   1.000
_cell.angle_alpha   90.00
_cell.angle_beta   90.00
_cell.angle_gamma   90.00
#
_symmetry.space_group_name_H-M   'P 1'
#
loop_
_entity.id
_entity.type
_entity.pdbx_description
1 polymer ?
#
loop_
_entity_poly.entity_id
_entity_poly.type
_entity_poly.pdbx_seq_one_letter_code
_entity_poly.pdbx_strand_id
1 'polypeptide(L)'
;PIRDVTGATVGFGGRRLSDEDKTVPKYLNTPETAIYHKSQVLYGLDLAKKDIASQHRVVVVEGYTDVMAAHLSGVTVAVANVGN
;
A
#
# COMPACT_ATOMS: atom_id res chain seq x y z
N PRO A 1 2.41 5.63 4.83
CA PRO A 1 0.98 5.99 5.04
C PRO A 1 0.15 5.31 3.95
N ILE A 2 -1.05 4.84 4.28
CA ILE A 2 -1.99 4.31 3.30
C ILE A 2 -2.87 5.48 2.86
N ARG A 3 -2.94 5.71 1.54
CA ARG A 3 -3.63 6.85 0.94
C ARG A 3 -4.76 6.38 0.04
N ASP A 4 -5.82 7.19 -0.05
CA ASP A 4 -6.86 7.00 -1.05
C ASP A 4 -6.41 7.50 -2.44
N VAL A 5 -7.29 7.38 -3.44
CA VAL A 5 -7.02 7.82 -4.82
C VAL A 5 -6.84 9.34 -4.99
N THR A 6 -7.18 10.13 -3.97
CA THR A 6 -6.95 11.58 -3.94
C THR A 6 -5.60 11.94 -3.34
N GLY A 7 -4.91 10.96 -2.73
CA GLY A 7 -3.66 11.15 -1.99
C GLY A 7 -3.88 11.48 -0.51
N ALA A 8 -5.12 11.54 -0.02
CA ALA A 8 -5.42 11.77 1.39
C ALA A 8 -5.02 10.53 2.20
N THR A 9 -4.38 10.75 3.36
CA THR A 9 -4.00 9.63 4.25
C THR A 9 -5.23 9.15 5.02
N VAL A 10 -5.57 7.88 4.84
CA VAL A 10 -6.75 7.25 5.45
C VAL A 10 -6.40 6.19 6.49
N GLY A 11 -5.15 5.72 6.51
CA GLY A 11 -4.69 4.73 7.47
C GLY A 11 -3.17 4.53 7.43
N PHE A 12 -2.70 3.58 8.23
CA PHE A 12 -1.30 3.21 8.33
C PHE A 12 -1.15 1.69 8.41
N GLY A 13 -0.10 1.19 7.76
CA GLY A 13 0.44 -0.14 8.00
C GLY A 13 1.73 0.00 8.80
N GLY A 14 1.80 -0.68 9.94
CA GLY A 14 3.00 -0.78 10.77
C GLY A 14 3.66 -2.14 10.59
N ARG A 15 4.99 -2.17 10.51
CA ARG A 15 5.80 -3.39 10.52
C ARG A 15 6.51 -3.52 11.85
N ARG A 16 6.39 -4.66 12.51
CA ARG A 16 7.15 -4.93 13.73
C ARG A 16 8.65 -4.98 13.41
N LEU A 17 9.48 -4.27 14.20
CA LEU A 17 10.93 -4.19 13.99
C LEU A 17 11.73 -5.13 14.90
N SER A 18 11.28 -5.34 16.15
CA SER A 18 11.87 -6.30 17.08
C SER A 18 11.15 -7.65 16.97
N ASP A 19 11.87 -8.74 17.15
CA ASP A 19 11.32 -10.10 17.23
C ASP A 19 11.10 -10.58 18.68
N GLU A 20 11.40 -9.74 19.66
CA GLU A 20 11.25 -10.04 21.08
C GLU A 20 9.77 -10.12 21.47
N ASP A 21 8.95 -9.19 20.99
CA ASP A 21 7.52 -9.19 21.25
C ASP A 21 6.75 -9.92 20.13
N LYS A 22 6.60 -11.23 20.31
CA LYS A 22 5.83 -12.08 19.39
C LYS A 22 4.32 -11.89 19.50
N THR A 23 3.82 -11.14 20.48
CA THR A 23 2.38 -10.90 20.66
C THR A 23 1.84 -9.90 19.63
N VAL A 24 2.70 -8.99 19.16
CA VAL A 24 2.37 -8.05 18.08
C VAL A 24 2.57 -8.73 16.73
N PRO A 25 1.60 -8.68 15.80
CA PRO A 25 1.75 -9.28 14.48
C PRO A 25 2.86 -8.60 13.67
N LYS A 26 3.44 -9.34 12.72
CA LYS A 26 4.52 -8.85 11.83
C LYS A 26 4.11 -7.59 11.07
N TYR A 27 2.84 -7.52 10.67
CA TYR A 27 2.20 -6.35 10.11
C TYR A 27 0.89 -6.06 10.84
N LEU A 28 0.65 -4.79 11.15
CA LEU A 28 -0.59 -4.31 11.76
C LEU A 28 -1.10 -3.14 10.92
N ASN A 29 -2.34 -3.25 10.43
CA ASN A 29 -2.99 -2.19 9.68
C ASN A 29 -4.01 -1.48 10.56
N THR A 30 -4.33 -0.22 10.22
CA THR A 30 -5.51 0.46 10.76
C THR A 30 -6.74 -0.45 10.60
N PRO A 31 -7.61 -0.57 11.63
CA PRO A 31 -8.86 -1.33 11.52
C PRO A 31 -9.83 -0.63 10.55
N GLU A 32 -10.91 -1.30 10.15
CA GLU A 32 -11.98 -0.68 9.37
C GLU A 32 -12.49 0.61 10.03
N THR A 33 -12.65 1.68 9.24
CA THR A 33 -13.22 2.95 9.68
C THR A 33 -14.15 3.52 8.60
N ALA A 34 -14.84 4.62 8.89
CA ALA A 34 -15.68 5.30 7.90
C ALA A 34 -14.90 5.83 6.66
N ILE A 35 -13.57 5.95 6.77
CA ILE A 35 -12.71 6.45 5.69
C ILE A 35 -11.65 5.45 5.25
N TYR A 36 -11.61 4.26 5.86
CA TYR A 36 -10.64 3.23 5.56
C TYR A 36 -11.34 1.88 5.47
N HIS A 37 -11.40 1.37 4.23
CA HIS A 37 -11.91 0.04 3.91
C HIS A 37 -10.81 -0.77 3.25
N LYS A 38 -10.32 -1.78 3.96
CA LYS A 38 -9.16 -2.59 3.53
C LYS A 38 -9.35 -3.19 2.14
N SER A 39 -10.56 -3.62 1.82
CA SER A 39 -10.91 -4.23 0.53
C SER A 39 -10.93 -3.24 -0.65
N GLN A 40 -10.94 -1.94 -0.39
CA GLN A 40 -11.07 -0.89 -1.42
C GLN A 40 -9.79 -0.08 -1.62
N VAL A 41 -8.76 -0.32 -0.81
CA VAL A 41 -7.54 0.48 -0.83
C VAL A 41 -6.39 -0.33 -1.43
N LEU A 42 -5.69 0.30 -2.37
CA LEU A 42 -4.46 -0.21 -2.97
C LEU A 42 -3.32 0.75 -2.63
N TYR A 43 -2.29 0.23 -1.96
CA TYR A 43 -1.11 1.01 -1.65
C TYR A 43 -0.36 1.41 -2.93
N GLY A 44 0.02 2.68 -3.04
CA GLY A 44 0.72 3.26 -4.19
C GLY A 44 -0.18 3.67 -5.35
N LEU A 45 -1.50 3.47 -5.27
CA LEU A 45 -2.43 3.85 -6.34
C LEU A 45 -2.48 5.36 -6.57
N ASP A 46 -2.35 6.16 -5.51
CA ASP A 46 -2.25 7.62 -5.59
C ASP A 46 -1.06 8.07 -6.45
N LEU A 47 0.08 7.37 -6.33
CA LEU A 47 1.28 7.62 -7.13
C LEU A 47 1.14 7.06 -8.56
N ALA A 48 0.57 5.87 -8.70
CA ALA A 48 0.54 5.12 -9.95
C ALA A 48 -0.58 5.56 -10.91
N LYS A 49 -1.67 6.18 -10.41
CA LYS A 49 -2.90 6.45 -11.17
C LYS A 49 -2.66 7.14 -12.51
N LYS A 50 -1.80 8.16 -12.55
CA LYS A 50 -1.50 8.91 -13.78
C LYS A 50 -0.80 8.03 -14.82
N ASP A 51 0.20 7.29 -14.37
CA ASP A 51 1.02 6.46 -15.26
C ASP A 51 0.25 5.23 -15.74
N ILE A 52 -0.58 4.63 -14.88
CA ILE A 52 -1.53 3.56 -15.26
C ILE A 52 -2.45 4.05 -16.38
N ALA A 53 -3.04 5.25 -16.24
CA ALA A 53 -3.94 5.80 -17.25
C ALA A 53 -3.23 6.05 -18.59
N SER A 54 -1.97 6.49 -18.56
CA SER A 54 -1.19 6.76 -19.78
C SER A 54 -0.63 5.50 -20.46
N GLN A 55 -0.23 4.49 -19.68
CA GLN A 55 0.42 3.28 -20.18
C GLN A 55 -0.56 2.12 -20.40
N HIS A 56 -1.81 2.26 -19.95
CA HIS A 56 -2.82 1.20 -19.93
C HIS A 56 -2.31 -0.10 -19.29
N ARG A 57 -1.51 0.04 -18.22
CA ARG A 57 -0.82 -1.07 -17.56
C ARG A 57 -0.80 -0.84 -16.06
N VAL A 58 -1.03 -1.91 -15.33
CA VAL A 58 -0.86 -1.98 -13.87
C VAL A 58 -0.01 -3.19 -13.51
N VAL A 59 0.82 -3.06 -12.47
CA VAL A 59 1.60 -4.16 -11.91
C VAL A 59 1.13 -4.37 -10.47
N VAL A 60 0.67 -5.57 -10.15
CA VAL A 60 0.26 -5.92 -8.78
C VAL A 60 1.41 -6.66 -8.11
N VAL A 61 1.78 -6.24 -6.91
CA VAL A 61 2.84 -6.86 -6.08
C VAL A 61 2.31 -7.18 -4.68
N GLU A 62 3.05 -8.00 -3.94
CA GLU A 62 2.61 -8.58 -2.67
C GLU A 62 2.57 -7.57 -1.51
N GLY A 63 3.55 -6.66 -1.41
CA GLY A 63 3.66 -5.79 -0.25
C GLY A 63 4.12 -4.36 -0.50
N TYR A 64 4.06 -3.55 0.57
CA TYR A 64 4.46 -2.14 0.55
C TYR A 64 5.88 -1.92 0.04
N THR A 65 6.81 -2.76 0.47
CA THR A 65 8.23 -2.65 0.11
C THR A 65 8.46 -2.95 -1.35
N ASP A 66 7.66 -3.86 -1.93
CA ASP A 66 7.75 -4.21 -3.35
C ASP A 66 7.29 -3.03 -4.20
N VAL A 67 6.19 -2.38 -3.82
CA VAL A 67 5.71 -1.14 -4.48
C VAL A 67 6.80 -0.06 -4.41
N MET A 68 7.38 0.17 -3.24
CA MET A 68 8.44 1.16 -3.08
C MET A 68 9.65 0.84 -3.97
N ALA A 69 10.11 -0.41 -3.99
CA ALA A 69 11.23 -0.83 -4.80
C ALA A 69 10.94 -0.69 -6.31
N ALA A 70 9.74 -1.10 -6.76
CA ALA A 70 9.35 -0.98 -8.17
C ALA A 70 9.30 0.48 -8.62
N HIS A 71 8.68 1.36 -7.82
CA HIS A 71 8.64 2.79 -8.15
C HIS A 71 10.06 3.40 -8.20
N LEU A 72 10.93 3.04 -7.25
CA LEU A 72 12.33 3.48 -7.26
C LEU A 72 13.12 2.96 -8.47
N SER A 73 12.75 1.80 -9.02
CA SER A 73 13.35 1.25 -10.24
C SER A 73 12.68 1.73 -11.54
N GLY A 74 11.77 2.71 -11.46
CA GLY A 74 11.05 3.26 -12.62
C GLY A 74 9.80 2.50 -13.06
N VAL A 75 9.40 1.45 -12.33
CA VAL A 75 8.10 0.77 -12.52
C VAL A 75 7.04 1.51 -11.70
N THR A 76 6.65 2.68 -12.18
CA THR A 76 5.73 3.61 -11.50
C THR A 76 4.26 3.17 -11.49
N VAL A 77 3.93 2.07 -12.17
CA VAL A 77 2.57 1.51 -12.26
C VAL A 77 2.31 0.39 -11.24
N ALA A 78 3.23 0.19 -10.28
CA ALA A 78 3.11 -0.84 -9.26
C ALA A 78 2.17 -0.44 -8.12
N VAL A 79 1.33 -1.38 -7.68
CA VAL A 79 0.39 -1.25 -6.55
C VAL A 79 0.34 -2.55 -5.74
N ALA A 80 -0.06 -2.48 -4.47
CA ALA A 80 -0.22 -3.66 -3.62
C ALA A 80 -1.54 -3.62 -2.83
N ASN A 81 -2.09 -4.79 -2.51
CA ASN A 81 -3.12 -4.89 -1.50
C ASN A 81 -2.52 -4.60 -0.12
N VAL A 82 -3.36 -4.09 0.78
CA VAL A 82 -2.97 -3.84 2.16
C VAL A 82 -3.26 -5.11 2.96
N GLY A 83 -2.25 -6.00 3.03
CA GLY A 83 -2.28 -7.43 3.43
C GLY A 83 -3.50 -7.92 4.23
N ASN A 84 -4.11 -9.04 3.79
CA ASN A 84 -5.23 -9.76 4.44
C ASN A 84 -5.00 -10.11 5.90
#